data_AF-A0AA88X124-F1
#
_entry.id   AF-A0AA88X124-F1
#
_cell.length_a   1.000
_cell.length_b   1.000
_cell.length_c   1.000
_cell.angle_alpha   90.00
_cell.angle_beta   90.00
_cell.angle_gamma   90.00
#
_symmetry.space_group_name_H-M   'P 1'
#
loop_
_entity.id
_entity.type
_entity.pdbx_description
1 polymer ?
#
loop_
_entity_poly.entity_id
_entity_poly.type
_entity_poly.pdbx_seq_one_letter_code
_entity_poly.pdbx_strand_id
1 'polypeptide(L)'
;MPGNRSFGRSGGNYKPSVVKNFGIPCAHAPALMSPPLSKSLCPKSAAEEIGYTFLPCVLAGLSNAPQYMFNKSESLERGAIFASHVDSVILPVDACGGDGALAFAKIKRNKPLIVTVAENETVLNDTHDKLGIETVKVSNYWEAIGVIAAHKAGVDPNSLRRNRIKNIRQTSVIPFPSN
;
A
#
# COMPACT_ATOMS: atom_id res chain seq x y z
N MET A 1 -8.76 22.37 -26.99
CA MET A 1 -10.02 21.75 -26.53
C MET A 1 -9.67 20.46 -25.80
N PRO A 2 -9.57 20.43 -24.46
CA PRO A 2 -9.22 19.21 -23.75
C PRO A 2 -10.46 18.32 -23.67
N GLY A 3 -10.39 17.15 -24.34
CA GLY A 3 -11.43 16.15 -24.33
C GLY A 3 -11.54 15.50 -22.96
N ASN A 4 -12.65 15.77 -22.28
CA ASN A 4 -13.03 15.21 -21.00
C ASN A 4 -13.35 13.72 -21.20
N ARG A 5 -12.39 12.82 -20.94
CA ARG A 5 -12.66 11.37 -20.88
C ARG A 5 -13.05 11.02 -19.45
N SER A 6 -14.34 11.14 -19.18
CA SER A 6 -15.00 10.47 -18.06
C SER A 6 -14.81 8.95 -18.23
N PHE A 7 -13.80 8.40 -17.56
CA PHE A 7 -13.69 6.95 -17.37
C PHE A 7 -14.79 6.54 -16.39
N GLY A 8 -15.94 6.18 -16.95
CA GLY A 8 -17.00 5.49 -16.20
C GLY A 8 -16.44 4.22 -15.56
N ARG A 9 -17.04 3.85 -14.42
CA ARG A 9 -16.83 2.62 -13.63
C ARG A 9 -17.13 1.31 -14.39
N SER A 10 -16.61 1.17 -15.61
CA SER A 10 -16.84 0.07 -16.54
C SER A 10 -15.50 -0.41 -17.15
N GLY A 11 -14.44 -0.43 -16.35
CA GLY A 11 -13.13 -0.95 -16.74
C GLY A 11 -12.87 -2.33 -16.13
N GLY A 12 -13.30 -3.38 -16.83
CA GLY A 12 -12.80 -4.75 -16.75
C GLY A 12 -12.43 -5.36 -15.39
N ASN A 13 -13.42 -5.86 -14.65
CA ASN A 13 -13.26 -6.75 -13.49
C ASN A 13 -12.90 -8.21 -13.88
N TYR A 14 -12.17 -8.44 -14.97
CA TYR A 14 -11.92 -9.81 -15.44
C TYR A 14 -10.76 -10.51 -14.71
N LYS A 15 -9.95 -9.76 -13.97
CA LYS A 15 -8.70 -10.24 -13.37
C LYS A 15 -8.84 -10.75 -11.92
N PRO A 16 -9.66 -10.17 -11.02
CA PRO A 16 -9.79 -10.70 -9.66
C PRO A 16 -10.69 -11.94 -9.57
N SER A 17 -11.47 -12.29 -10.60
CA SER A 17 -12.53 -13.31 -10.49
C SER A 17 -11.97 -14.72 -10.25
N VAL A 18 -10.84 -15.10 -10.86
CA VAL A 18 -10.27 -16.43 -10.68
C VAL A 18 -9.77 -16.62 -9.24
N VAL A 19 -8.97 -15.67 -8.75
CA VAL A 19 -8.49 -15.69 -7.35
C VAL A 19 -9.66 -15.61 -6.38
N LYS A 20 -10.61 -14.69 -6.61
CA LYS A 20 -11.76 -14.47 -5.71
C LYS A 20 -12.72 -15.66 -5.65
N ASN A 21 -12.94 -16.35 -6.77
CA ASN A 21 -13.92 -17.43 -6.85
C ASN A 21 -13.31 -18.81 -6.53
N PHE A 22 -12.03 -19.01 -6.82
CA PHE A 22 -11.39 -20.32 -6.70
C PHE A 22 -10.23 -20.37 -5.69
N GLY A 23 -9.75 -19.23 -5.19
CA GLY A 23 -8.60 -19.19 -4.28
C GLY A 23 -7.28 -19.63 -4.92
N ILE A 24 -7.18 -19.58 -6.26
CA ILE A 24 -6.00 -20.01 -7.01
C ILE A 24 -5.20 -18.78 -7.43
N PRO A 25 -3.88 -18.72 -7.14
CA PRO A 25 -3.03 -17.65 -7.64
C PRO A 25 -3.11 -17.55 -9.16
N CYS A 26 -3.40 -16.36 -9.66
CA CYS A 26 -3.47 -16.10 -11.08
C CYS A 26 -2.52 -14.97 -11.45
N ALA A 27 -1.97 -15.04 -12.67
CA ALA A 27 -1.18 -13.98 -13.25
C ALA A 27 -1.76 -13.63 -14.62
N HIS A 28 -1.40 -12.46 -15.11
CA HIS A 28 -1.78 -12.05 -16.45
C HIS A 28 -0.68 -12.45 -17.41
N ALA A 29 -1.00 -13.40 -18.29
CA ALA A 29 -0.17 -13.62 -19.45
C ALA A 29 -0.30 -12.40 -20.39
N PRO A 30 0.78 -11.95 -21.03
CA PRO A 30 0.71 -10.95 -22.10
C PRO A 30 -0.17 -11.49 -23.22
N ALA A 31 -1.14 -10.68 -23.64
CA ALA A 31 -2.09 -11.02 -24.70
C ALA A 31 -2.01 -10.00 -25.85
N LEU A 32 -0.82 -9.44 -26.11
CA LEU A 32 -0.62 -8.39 -27.11
C LEU A 32 0.38 -8.83 -28.16
N MET A 33 0.05 -8.54 -29.42
CA MET A 33 1.04 -8.49 -30.50
C MET A 33 1.97 -7.30 -30.27
N SER A 34 3.24 -7.46 -30.61
CA SER A 34 4.27 -6.43 -30.40
C SER A 34 3.88 -5.12 -31.10
N PRO A 35 3.71 -4.01 -30.37
CA PRO A 35 3.62 -2.70 -30.99
C PRO A 35 4.98 -2.32 -31.63
N PRO A 36 5.00 -1.44 -32.65
CA PRO A 36 6.25 -0.98 -33.24
C PRO A 36 7.10 -0.22 -32.21
N LEU A 37 8.42 -0.46 -32.24
CA LEU A 37 9.36 0.10 -31.29
C LEU A 37 9.29 1.63 -31.25
N SER A 38 9.08 2.19 -30.06
CA SER A 38 9.09 3.63 -29.82
C SER A 38 10.52 4.14 -29.60
N LYS A 39 10.93 5.17 -30.34
CA LYS A 39 12.24 5.84 -30.15
C LYS A 39 12.29 6.72 -28.90
N SER A 40 11.16 6.97 -28.24
CA SER A 40 11.01 7.83 -27.06
C SER A 40 10.57 7.01 -25.84
N LEU A 41 11.34 5.98 -25.49
CA LEU A 41 11.01 5.11 -24.38
C LEU A 41 11.76 5.51 -23.09
N CYS A 42 11.06 5.44 -21.96
CA CYS A 42 11.69 5.55 -20.64
C CYS A 42 12.64 4.36 -20.41
N PRO A 43 13.87 4.56 -19.91
CA PRO A 43 14.79 3.46 -19.58
C PRO A 43 14.19 2.41 -18.65
N LYS A 44 13.27 2.80 -17.75
CA LYS A 44 12.57 1.87 -16.84
C LYS A 44 11.62 0.90 -17.55
N SER A 45 11.19 1.23 -18.77
CA SER A 45 10.25 0.44 -19.59
C SER A 45 10.94 -0.31 -20.73
N ALA A 46 12.25 -0.08 -20.96
CA ALA A 46 13.01 -0.70 -22.05
C ALA A 46 13.00 -2.23 -22.04
N ALA A 47 13.13 -2.83 -20.86
CA ALA A 47 13.08 -4.29 -20.71
C ALA A 47 11.71 -4.87 -21.07
N GLU A 48 10.62 -4.12 -20.84
CA GLU A 48 9.25 -4.54 -21.16
C GLU A 48 8.99 -4.50 -22.67
N GLU A 49 9.60 -3.55 -23.39
CA GLU A 49 9.39 -3.42 -24.84
C GLU A 49 10.18 -4.45 -25.68
N ILE A 50 11.30 -4.97 -25.16
CA ILE A 50 12.13 -6.00 -25.81
C ILE A 50 11.80 -7.43 -25.36
N GLY A 51 11.04 -7.59 -24.27
CA GLY A 51 10.73 -8.88 -23.65
C GLY A 51 9.58 -9.62 -24.34
N TYR A 52 9.83 -10.28 -25.47
CA TYR A 52 8.75 -10.91 -26.27
C TYR A 52 8.17 -12.22 -25.69
N THR A 53 8.66 -12.70 -24.55
CA THR A 53 8.22 -13.95 -23.94
C THR A 53 8.13 -13.80 -22.42
N PHE A 54 7.14 -13.06 -21.94
CA PHE A 54 6.89 -13.05 -20.49
C PHE A 54 6.30 -14.36 -19.97
N LEU A 55 5.92 -15.32 -20.84
CA LEU A 55 5.33 -16.59 -20.41
C LEU A 55 6.26 -17.40 -19.49
N PRO A 56 7.53 -17.65 -19.82
CA PRO A 56 8.50 -18.21 -18.88
C PRO A 56 8.58 -17.47 -17.53
N CYS A 57 8.63 -16.13 -17.56
CA CYS A 57 8.69 -15.31 -16.34
C CYS A 57 7.40 -15.40 -15.51
N VAL A 58 6.23 -15.44 -16.17
CA VAL A 58 4.92 -15.61 -15.56
C VAL A 58 4.80 -16.99 -14.92
N LEU A 59 5.26 -18.05 -15.60
CA LEU A 59 5.28 -19.41 -15.06
C LEU A 59 6.24 -19.54 -13.88
N ALA A 60 7.44 -18.96 -13.97
CA ALA A 60 8.39 -18.93 -12.88
C ALA A 60 7.86 -18.16 -11.65
N GLY A 61 7.16 -17.04 -11.88
CA GLY A 61 6.49 -16.28 -10.83
C GLY A 61 5.34 -17.06 -10.19
N LEU A 62 4.48 -17.68 -10.99
CA LEU A 62 3.35 -18.49 -10.51
C LEU A 62 3.82 -19.74 -9.75
N SER A 63 4.91 -20.38 -10.18
CA SER A 63 5.49 -21.55 -9.49
C SER A 63 5.94 -21.22 -8.06
N ASN A 64 6.25 -19.95 -7.79
CA ASN A 64 6.69 -19.47 -6.47
C ASN A 64 5.64 -18.59 -5.79
N ALA A 65 4.45 -18.44 -6.38
CA ALA A 65 3.43 -17.55 -5.84
C ALA A 65 2.87 -18.11 -4.52
N PRO A 66 2.66 -17.24 -3.50
CA PRO A 66 2.01 -17.65 -2.26
C PRO A 66 0.64 -18.28 -2.52
N GLN A 67 0.37 -19.40 -1.86
CA GLN A 67 -0.91 -20.11 -1.97
C GLN A 67 -1.87 -19.64 -0.89
N TYR A 68 -3.16 -19.54 -1.24
CA TYR A 68 -4.21 -19.26 -0.26
C TYR A 68 -4.50 -20.51 0.56
N MET A 69 -4.46 -20.38 1.89
CA MET A 69 -4.79 -21.47 2.80
C MET A 69 -6.01 -21.10 3.63
N PHE A 70 -6.99 -22.00 3.65
CA PHE A 70 -8.24 -21.83 4.39
C PHE A 70 -8.25 -22.64 5.69
N ASN A 71 -7.38 -23.66 5.80
CA ASN A 71 -7.23 -24.47 7.00
C ASN A 71 -6.15 -23.91 7.94
N LYS A 72 -6.53 -23.66 9.20
CA LYS A 72 -5.67 -23.01 10.20
C LYS A 72 -4.56 -23.93 10.73
N SER A 73 -4.77 -25.25 10.73
CA SER A 73 -3.78 -26.21 11.19
C SER A 73 -2.62 -26.35 10.19
N GLU A 74 -2.93 -26.54 8.91
CA GLU A 74 -1.92 -26.68 7.84
C GLU A 74 -1.14 -25.38 7.58
N SER A 75 -1.77 -24.23 7.82
CA SER A 75 -1.13 -22.93 7.60
C SER A 75 -0.03 -22.61 8.60
N LEU A 76 -0.15 -23.06 9.85
CA LEU A 76 0.89 -22.85 10.86
C LEU A 76 2.15 -23.69 10.55
N GLU A 77 1.97 -24.91 10.06
CA GLU A 77 3.05 -25.83 9.70
C GLU A 77 3.84 -25.38 8.46
N ARG A 78 3.20 -24.66 7.54
CA ARG A 78 3.80 -24.17 6.29
C ARG A 78 4.34 -22.73 6.35
N GLY A 79 4.37 -22.12 7.54
CA GLY A 79 4.88 -20.75 7.70
C GLY A 79 4.00 -19.69 7.04
N ALA A 80 2.68 -19.83 7.13
CA ALA A 80 1.74 -18.88 6.52
C ALA A 80 1.90 -17.45 7.05
N ILE A 81 1.63 -16.49 6.19
CA ILE A 81 1.53 -15.08 6.56
C ILE A 81 0.06 -14.77 6.85
N PHE A 82 -0.24 -14.36 8.08
CA PHE A 82 -1.55 -13.89 8.48
C PHE A 82 -1.61 -12.36 8.49
N ALA A 83 -2.81 -11.79 8.48
CA ALA A 83 -3.00 -10.35 8.64
C ALA A 83 -2.37 -9.82 9.95
N SER A 84 -2.31 -10.66 11.00
CA SER A 84 -1.65 -10.32 12.27
C SER A 84 -0.12 -10.28 12.20
N HIS A 85 0.49 -10.75 11.10
CA HIS A 85 1.93 -10.65 10.87
C HIS A 85 2.33 -9.38 10.10
N VAL A 86 1.35 -8.54 9.72
CA VAL A 86 1.60 -7.29 9.01
C VAL A 86 1.62 -6.16 10.03
N ASP A 87 2.79 -5.56 10.22
CA ASP A 87 2.98 -4.42 11.13
C ASP A 87 2.72 -3.07 10.47
N SER A 88 2.87 -2.98 9.14
CA SER A 88 2.75 -1.72 8.41
C SER A 88 2.34 -1.93 6.96
N VAL A 89 1.61 -0.97 6.40
CA VAL A 89 1.15 -0.96 5.00
C VAL A 89 1.48 0.39 4.39
N ILE A 90 2.11 0.41 3.21
CA ILE A 90 2.44 1.64 2.48
C ILE A 90 1.58 1.70 1.21
N LEU A 91 0.89 2.82 1.00
CA LEU A 91 -0.04 3.02 -0.11
C LEU A 91 0.22 4.37 -0.81
N PRO A 92 -0.09 4.48 -2.12
CA PRO A 92 -0.29 5.78 -2.77
C PRO A 92 -1.37 6.59 -2.04
N VAL A 93 -1.26 7.92 -2.07
CA VAL A 93 -2.15 8.83 -1.30
C VAL A 93 -3.64 8.71 -1.68
N ASP A 94 -3.92 8.31 -2.92
CA ASP A 94 -5.25 8.23 -3.53
C ASP A 94 -5.74 6.80 -3.83
N ALA A 95 -5.02 5.78 -3.33
CA ALA A 95 -5.30 4.37 -3.59
C ALA A 95 -5.65 3.57 -2.32
N CYS A 96 -6.28 4.21 -1.32
CA CYS A 96 -6.64 3.56 -0.05
C CYS A 96 -7.91 2.69 -0.15
N GLY A 97 -8.58 2.65 -1.31
CA GLY A 97 -9.84 1.94 -1.52
C GLY A 97 -9.74 0.44 -1.76
N GLY A 98 -8.52 -0.12 -1.85
CA GLY A 98 -8.34 -1.56 -2.07
C GLY A 98 -8.85 -2.41 -0.90
N ASP A 99 -9.39 -3.60 -1.20
CA ASP A 99 -9.95 -4.52 -0.20
C ASP A 99 -8.97 -4.83 0.95
N GLY A 100 -7.68 -5.01 0.63
CA GLY A 100 -6.63 -5.23 1.63
C GLY A 100 -6.42 -4.01 2.56
N ALA A 101 -6.34 -2.82 1.99
CA ALA A 101 -6.19 -1.58 2.77
C ALA A 101 -7.40 -1.35 3.69
N LEU A 102 -8.61 -1.56 3.18
CA LEU A 102 -9.85 -1.47 3.96
C LEU A 102 -9.94 -2.55 5.04
N ALA A 103 -9.50 -3.78 4.75
CA ALA A 103 -9.47 -4.86 5.73
C ALA A 103 -8.54 -4.51 6.89
N PHE A 104 -7.31 -4.04 6.60
CA PHE A 104 -6.36 -3.60 7.62
C PHE A 104 -6.85 -2.39 8.41
N ALA A 105 -7.47 -1.41 7.74
CA ALA A 105 -8.02 -0.22 8.40
C ALA A 105 -9.10 -0.54 9.45
N LYS A 106 -9.85 -1.62 9.27
CA LYS A 106 -10.94 -2.06 10.17
C LYS A 106 -10.46 -2.87 11.38
N ILE A 107 -9.19 -3.28 11.42
CA ILE A 107 -8.63 -4.05 12.54
C ILE A 107 -8.63 -3.19 13.81
N LYS A 108 -9.19 -3.72 14.90
CA LYS A 108 -9.27 -3.00 16.20
C LYS A 108 -8.09 -3.24 17.13
N ARG A 109 -7.45 -4.42 17.05
CA ARG A 109 -6.33 -4.81 17.91
C ARG A 109 -5.12 -5.08 17.04
N ASN A 110 -3.96 -4.54 17.41
CA ASN A 110 -2.73 -4.64 16.62
C ASN A 110 -2.96 -4.20 15.17
N LYS A 111 -3.62 -3.04 15.00
CA LYS A 111 -3.84 -2.43 13.69
C LYS A 111 -2.48 -2.07 13.09
N PRO A 112 -2.17 -2.45 11.84
CA PRO A 112 -0.92 -2.05 11.21
C PRO A 112 -0.86 -0.53 11.04
N LEU A 113 0.35 0.01 11.07
CA LEU A 113 0.60 1.39 10.70
C LEU A 113 0.34 1.56 9.20
N ILE A 114 -0.66 2.36 8.83
CA ILE A 114 -0.93 2.67 7.43
C ILE A 114 -0.24 3.98 7.06
N VAL A 115 0.65 3.95 6.08
CA VAL A 115 1.43 5.09 5.58
C VAL A 115 0.96 5.42 4.17
N THR A 116 0.63 6.69 3.93
CA THR A 116 0.23 7.18 2.60
C THR A 116 1.29 8.10 2.03
N VAL A 117 1.70 7.86 0.79
CA VAL A 117 2.81 8.57 0.13
C VAL A 117 2.27 9.59 -0.86
N ALA A 118 2.50 10.88 -0.60
CA ALA A 118 1.93 11.98 -1.39
C ALA A 118 2.52 12.08 -2.80
N GLU A 119 3.83 11.82 -3.00
CA GLU A 119 4.44 11.87 -4.33
C GLU A 119 3.97 10.74 -5.27
N ASN A 120 3.34 9.69 -4.74
CA ASN A 120 2.79 8.61 -5.55
C ASN A 120 1.28 8.83 -5.72
N GLU A 121 0.94 9.54 -6.80
CA GLU A 121 -0.42 9.75 -7.26
C GLU A 121 -0.79 8.71 -8.32
N THR A 122 -2.05 8.32 -8.34
CA THR A 122 -2.61 7.36 -9.29
C THR A 122 -3.82 7.96 -10.00
N VAL A 123 -4.46 7.18 -10.89
CA VAL A 123 -5.73 7.58 -11.52
C VAL A 123 -6.93 7.37 -10.61
N LEU A 124 -6.73 6.83 -9.41
CA LEU A 124 -7.76 6.60 -8.42
C LEU A 124 -8.06 7.90 -7.64
N ASN A 125 -9.07 7.86 -6.77
CA ASN A 125 -9.47 9.03 -5.99
C ASN A 125 -9.94 8.64 -4.58
N ASP A 126 -9.47 7.49 -4.12
CA ASP A 126 -9.82 6.83 -2.87
C ASP A 126 -8.83 7.25 -1.79
N THR A 127 -8.88 8.53 -1.42
CA THR A 127 -7.99 9.11 -0.39
C THR A 127 -8.40 8.68 1.02
N HIS A 128 -7.44 8.60 1.93
CA HIS A 128 -7.69 8.28 3.34
C HIS A 128 -8.79 9.12 4.01
N ASP A 129 -8.84 10.44 3.74
CA ASP A 129 -9.84 11.37 4.28
C ASP A 129 -11.27 10.96 3.88
N LYS A 130 -11.49 10.65 2.60
CA LYS A 130 -12.80 10.24 2.08
C LYS A 130 -13.29 8.92 2.66
N LEU A 131 -12.35 8.04 2.99
CA LEU A 131 -12.63 6.71 3.50
C LEU A 131 -12.65 6.65 5.05
N GLY A 132 -12.31 7.75 5.72
CA GLY A 132 -12.22 7.81 7.18
C GLY A 132 -11.12 6.89 7.74
N ILE A 133 -10.05 6.66 6.97
CA ILE A 133 -8.94 5.79 7.36
C ILE A 133 -7.86 6.64 8.02
N GLU A 134 -7.53 6.32 9.25
CA GLU A 134 -6.37 6.90 9.93
C GLU A 134 -5.08 6.40 9.27
N THR A 135 -4.25 7.34 8.79
CA THR A 135 -2.96 7.05 8.16
C THR A 135 -1.91 8.08 8.57
N VAL A 136 -0.64 7.72 8.46
CA VAL A 136 0.49 8.66 8.50
C VAL A 136 0.81 9.08 7.07
N LYS A 137 0.45 10.31 6.72
CA LYS A 137 0.79 10.89 5.42
C LYS A 137 2.25 11.35 5.41
N VAL A 138 2.99 10.93 4.40
CA VAL A 138 4.39 11.33 4.15
C VAL A 138 4.54 11.95 2.76
N SER A 139 5.56 12.78 2.58
CA SER A 139 5.79 13.46 1.30
C SER A 139 6.28 12.50 0.22
N ASN A 140 7.20 11.60 0.57
CA ASN A 140 7.91 10.72 -0.34
C ASN A 140 8.30 9.38 0.30
N TYR A 141 8.83 8.46 -0.50
CA TYR A 141 9.24 7.14 -0.02
C TYR A 141 10.43 7.17 0.95
N TRP A 142 11.29 8.19 0.88
CA TRP A 142 12.39 8.36 1.84
C TRP A 142 11.85 8.63 3.24
N GLU A 143 10.85 9.51 3.35
CA GLU A 143 10.12 9.75 4.59
C GLU A 143 9.37 8.50 5.05
N ALA A 144 8.76 7.74 4.12
CA ALA A 144 8.08 6.49 4.45
C ALA A 144 9.03 5.51 5.15
N ILE A 145 10.25 5.33 4.61
CA ILE A 145 11.28 4.48 5.23
C ILE A 145 11.62 4.95 6.65
N GLY A 146 11.76 6.26 6.87
CA GLY A 146 12.00 6.81 8.20
C GLY A 146 10.86 6.52 9.19
N VAL A 147 9.62 6.64 8.73
CA VAL A 147 8.42 6.30 9.52
C VAL A 147 8.42 4.82 9.89
N ILE A 148 8.71 3.93 8.93
CA ILE A 148 8.80 2.48 9.17
C ILE A 148 9.94 2.14 10.14
N ALA A 149 11.10 2.78 10.01
CA ALA A 149 12.23 2.57 10.91
C ALA A 149 11.90 2.98 12.36
N ALA A 150 11.24 4.13 12.55
CA ALA A 150 10.77 4.58 13.86
C ALA A 150 9.74 3.61 14.45
N HIS A 151 8.76 3.20 13.64
CA HIS A 151 7.73 2.24 14.04
C HIS A 151 8.33 0.90 14.48
N LYS A 152 9.28 0.36 13.69
CA LYS A 152 10.02 -0.88 14.02
C LYS A 152 10.82 -0.76 15.33
N ALA A 153 11.30 0.44 15.66
CA ALA A 153 12.01 0.71 16.90
C ALA A 153 11.09 0.95 18.11
N GLY A 154 9.76 0.90 17.93
CA GLY A 154 8.78 1.22 18.98
C GLY A 154 8.67 2.72 19.29
N VAL A 155 9.18 3.57 18.40
CA VAL A 155 9.12 5.03 18.52
C VAL A 155 7.90 5.54 17.75
N ASP A 156 7.06 6.33 18.40
CA ASP A 156 5.97 7.04 17.71
C ASP A 156 6.56 8.04 16.70
N PRO A 157 6.32 7.86 15.37
CA PRO A 157 6.85 8.75 14.36
C PRO A 157 6.44 10.22 14.54
N ASN A 158 5.29 10.49 15.17
CA ASN A 158 4.85 11.85 15.43
C ASN A 158 5.71 12.54 16.50
N SER A 159 6.31 11.78 17.43
CA SER A 159 7.21 12.33 18.45
C SER A 159 8.52 12.87 17.86
N LEU A 160 8.89 12.47 16.65
CA LEU A 160 10.06 13.00 15.92
C LEU A 160 9.74 14.27 15.12
N ARG A 161 8.47 14.66 15.03
CA ARG A 161 8.04 15.84 14.27
C ARG A 161 8.05 17.07 15.17
N ARG A 162 8.83 18.09 14.79
CA ARG A 162 8.95 19.36 15.52
C ARG A 162 7.61 20.04 15.83
N ASN A 163 6.64 19.94 14.92
CA ASN A 163 5.31 20.54 15.05
C ASN A 163 4.28 19.66 15.77
N ARG A 164 4.64 18.45 16.22
CA ARG A 164 3.76 17.51 16.92
C ARG A 164 4.13 17.29 18.39
N ILE A 165 5.30 17.78 18.81
CA ILE A 165 5.67 17.86 20.23
C ILE A 165 5.03 19.12 20.82
N LYS A 166 4.14 18.96 21.80
CA LYS A 166 3.56 20.10 22.53
C LYS A 166 4.63 20.71 23.42
N ASN A 167 4.73 22.04 23.43
CA ASN A 167 5.56 22.73 24.42
C ASN A 167 5.08 22.36 25.84
N ILE A 168 6.04 22.16 26.74
CA ILE A 168 5.75 22.01 28.17
C ILE A 168 5.02 23.27 28.62
N ARG A 169 3.80 23.12 29.12
CA ARG A 169 3.05 24.23 29.71
C ARG A 169 3.66 24.47 31.09
N GLN A 170 4.26 25.65 31.27
CA GLN A 170 4.72 26.08 32.58
C GLN A 170 3.49 26.24 33.48
N THR A 171 3.36 25.39 34.50
CA THR A 171 2.37 25.58 35.56
C THR A 171 2.77 26.85 36.30
N SER A 172 1.89 27.85 36.30
CA SER A 172 2.07 29.06 37.10
C SER A 172 2.21 28.64 38.56
N VAL A 173 3.41 28.85 39.12
CA VAL A 173 3.67 28.70 40.55
C VAL A 173 2.75 29.69 41.24
N ILE A 174 1.75 29.18 41.98
CA ILE A 174 0.89 30.01 42.82
C ILE A 174 1.82 30.60 43.91
N PRO A 175 1.93 31.93 44.05
CA PRO A 175 2.70 32.51 45.14
C PRO A 175 2.08 32.11 46.47
N PHE A 176 2.89 31.59 47.39
CA PHE A 176 2.46 31.35 48.76
C PHE A 176 2.04 32.68 49.41
N PRO A 177 0.91 32.74 50.12
CA PRO A 177 0.52 33.94 50.83
C PRO A 177 1.52 34.19 51.96
N SER A 178 2.03 35.43 52.03
CA SER A 178 2.82 35.92 53.16
C SER A 178 1.92 36.04 54.39
N ASN A 179 2.35 35.40 55.49
CA ASN A 179 1.78 35.54 56.84
C ASN A 179 1.71 36.99 57.32
#